data_AF-A0A7C5JXG9-F1
#
_entry.id   AF-A0A7C5JXG9-F1
#
_cell.length_a   1.000
_cell.length_b   1.000
_cell.length_c   1.000
_cell.angle_alpha   90.00
_cell.angle_beta   90.00
_cell.angle_gamma   90.00
#
_symmetry.space_group_name_H-M   'P 1'
#
loop_
_entity.id
_entity.type
_entity.pdbx_description
1 polymer ?
#
loop_
_entity_poly.entity_id
_entity_poly.type
_entity_poly.pdbx_seq_one_letter_code
_entity_poly.pdbx_strand_id
1 'polypeptide(L)'
;MRKMGILLMLLVFGVIIAGCIGQTQTTPPTTETIEEKTTSIVTTPTNETQTPPTKYPLKIVDFAGREVTIEKEPQRIVSLAPSITETLYFIEALDKVVGITKWDNYPNNVQEGRTIVGDMEPNIEIIASLKPDLIIGLKYHLKYIDQLEKIAPVLIVEPQSVKEIYEAVELLGNVTNKEDQAQKAIMEMEEKINSIQEKVKNK
;
A
#
# COMPACT_ATOMS: atom_id res chain seq x y z
N MET A 1 -14.24 74.88 19.02
CA MET A 1 -15.63 74.52 19.43
C MET A 1 -15.54 73.10 19.98
N ARG A 2 -15.60 72.87 21.30
CA ARG A 2 -16.75 72.85 22.24
C ARG A 2 -17.69 71.62 22.07
N LYS A 3 -17.66 70.72 23.07
CA LYS A 3 -18.72 69.76 23.52
C LYS A 3 -18.90 68.48 22.64
N MET A 4 -19.28 67.30 23.17
CA MET A 4 -19.57 66.84 24.56
C MET A 4 -19.41 65.31 24.74
N GLY A 5 -19.20 64.83 25.98
CA GLY A 5 -19.50 63.45 26.46
C GLY A 5 -18.43 62.39 26.12
N ILE A 6 -17.80 61.64 27.05
CA ILE A 6 -17.91 61.44 28.52
C ILE A 6 -19.13 60.65 29.02
N LEU A 7 -18.93 59.35 29.28
CA LEU A 7 -19.11 58.67 30.59
C LEU A 7 -18.31 57.33 30.52
N LEU A 8 -17.36 56.97 31.42
CA LEU A 8 -17.48 56.46 32.80
C LEU A 8 -18.25 55.12 32.89
N MET A 9 -17.89 54.10 33.71
CA MET A 9 -16.99 54.03 34.90
C MET A 9 -16.49 52.56 35.09
N LEU A 10 -15.19 52.25 35.31
CA LEU A 10 -14.49 51.84 36.57
C LEU A 10 -15.17 50.72 37.41
N LEU A 11 -14.55 49.87 38.26
CA LEU A 11 -13.20 49.36 38.62
C LEU A 11 -13.43 48.00 39.38
N VAL A 12 -12.60 47.26 40.16
CA VAL A 12 -11.25 47.31 40.82
C VAL A 12 -10.81 45.82 40.97
N PHE A 13 -9.55 45.31 40.87
CA PHE A 13 -8.21 45.57 41.46
C PHE A 13 -7.93 44.94 42.85
N GLY A 14 -6.74 44.33 43.04
CA GLY A 14 -6.21 43.70 44.29
C GLY A 14 -6.32 42.16 44.30
N VAL A 15 -5.29 41.30 44.39
CA VAL A 15 -3.86 41.35 44.84
C VAL A 15 -3.65 41.33 46.36
N ILE A 16 -3.21 40.17 46.89
CA ILE A 16 -2.45 39.98 48.16
C ILE A 16 -1.40 38.87 47.93
N ILE A 17 -0.30 38.85 48.70
CA ILE A 17 0.95 38.09 48.47
C ILE A 17 1.43 37.41 49.78
N ALA A 18 2.33 36.40 49.67
CA ALA A 18 3.10 35.72 50.74
C ALA A 18 2.34 34.70 51.62
N GLY A 19 2.98 33.73 52.30
CA GLY A 19 4.40 33.31 52.29
C GLY A 19 4.78 32.42 53.51
N CYS A 20 6.00 31.86 53.53
CA CYS A 20 6.59 30.96 54.57
C CYS A 20 5.98 29.54 54.64
N ILE A 21 6.72 28.41 54.57
CA ILE A 21 7.88 27.84 55.31
C ILE A 21 7.46 26.91 56.47
N GLY A 22 7.92 25.66 56.41
CA GLY A 22 7.84 24.66 57.50
C GLY A 22 8.38 23.29 57.06
N GLN A 23 9.34 22.72 57.80
CA GLN A 23 9.91 21.38 57.55
C GLN A 23 9.47 20.39 58.64
N THR A 24 9.36 19.11 58.30
CA THR A 24 9.66 17.99 59.21
C THR A 24 10.06 16.73 58.45
N GLN A 25 10.84 15.87 59.11
CA GLN A 25 11.29 14.55 58.63
C GLN A 25 10.66 13.47 59.53
N THR A 26 10.33 12.28 59.01
CA THR A 26 10.65 10.95 59.61
C THR A 26 10.16 9.79 58.72
N THR A 27 10.60 8.55 59.01
CA THR A 27 10.50 7.37 58.13
C THR A 27 9.56 6.26 58.70
N PRO A 28 9.56 4.98 58.26
CA PRO A 28 8.36 4.26 57.77
C PRO A 28 7.63 3.42 58.84
N PRO A 29 6.55 2.70 58.45
CA PRO A 29 6.69 1.23 58.32
C PRO A 29 5.92 0.55 57.16
N THR A 30 6.54 -0.46 56.53
CA THR A 30 6.19 -1.91 56.59
C THR A 30 4.71 -2.27 56.91
N THR A 31 3.98 -3.16 56.20
CA THR A 31 4.26 -4.06 55.05
C THR A 31 2.94 -4.64 54.50
N GLU A 32 2.91 -5.14 53.25
CA GLU A 32 2.36 -6.46 52.79
C GLU A 32 2.48 -6.56 51.23
N THR A 33 3.27 -7.51 50.68
CA THR A 33 2.88 -8.80 50.01
C THR A 33 2.08 -8.61 48.70
N ILE A 34 2.32 -9.28 47.56
CA ILE A 34 2.90 -10.61 47.25
C ILE A 34 3.94 -10.56 46.11
N GLU A 35 4.75 -11.61 46.02
CA GLU A 35 5.93 -11.79 45.15
C GLU A 35 5.65 -11.95 43.63
N GLU A 36 6.66 -11.58 42.85
CA GLU A 36 6.74 -11.71 41.39
C GLU A 36 7.08 -13.17 40.97
N LYS A 37 6.12 -13.89 40.37
CA LYS A 37 6.37 -15.25 39.85
C LYS A 37 6.68 -15.24 38.35
N THR A 38 7.96 -15.01 38.03
CA THR A 38 8.54 -15.23 36.70
C THR A 38 8.16 -16.61 36.15
N THR A 39 7.35 -16.62 35.10
CA THR A 39 7.06 -17.82 34.30
C THR A 39 7.74 -17.63 32.96
N SER A 40 8.82 -18.40 32.72
CA SER A 40 9.62 -18.30 31.51
C SER A 40 8.77 -18.59 30.27
N ILE A 41 8.50 -17.56 29.47
CA ILE A 41 7.94 -17.74 28.13
C ILE A 41 8.99 -18.49 27.31
N VAL A 42 8.66 -19.72 26.89
CA VAL A 42 9.48 -20.48 25.94
C VAL A 42 9.27 -19.85 24.57
N THR A 43 10.09 -18.86 24.24
CA THR A 43 10.08 -18.20 22.94
C THR A 43 10.69 -19.12 21.89
N THR A 44 9.91 -20.11 21.45
CA THR A 44 10.18 -20.78 20.18
C THR A 44 10.14 -19.71 19.08
N PRO A 45 11.22 -19.50 18.32
CA PRO A 45 11.16 -18.59 17.18
C PRO A 45 10.23 -19.24 16.13
N THR A 46 9.08 -18.63 15.91
CA THR A 46 8.28 -18.89 14.71
C THR A 46 9.12 -18.39 13.53
N ASN A 47 9.84 -19.31 12.88
CA ASN A 47 10.47 -19.02 11.60
C ASN A 47 9.32 -18.76 10.61
N GLU A 48 9.09 -17.50 10.27
CA GLU A 48 8.27 -17.13 9.13
C GLU A 48 8.92 -17.74 7.88
N THR A 49 8.20 -18.63 7.20
CA THR A 49 8.68 -19.30 5.99
C THR A 49 8.59 -18.33 4.81
N GLN A 50 9.50 -17.37 4.79
CA GLN A 50 9.65 -16.40 3.71
C GLN A 50 9.99 -17.12 2.40
N THR A 51 9.25 -16.83 1.33
CA THR A 51 9.50 -17.40 0.01
C THR A 51 10.87 -16.91 -0.50
N PRO A 52 11.73 -17.79 -1.07
CA PRO A 52 13.01 -17.34 -1.60
C PRO A 52 12.79 -16.37 -2.77
N PRO A 53 13.49 -15.21 -2.80
CA PRO A 53 13.20 -14.13 -3.73
C PRO A 53 13.42 -14.52 -5.20
N THR A 54 12.58 -13.99 -6.09
CA THR A 54 12.66 -14.22 -7.54
C THR A 54 14.05 -13.95 -8.10
N LYS A 55 14.49 -14.87 -8.96
CA LYS A 55 15.76 -14.79 -9.68
C LYS A 55 15.54 -14.19 -11.06
N TYR A 56 16.29 -13.12 -11.35
CA TYR A 56 16.31 -12.44 -12.64
C TYR A 56 17.55 -12.87 -13.45
N PRO A 57 17.50 -12.89 -14.81
CA PRO A 57 16.37 -12.49 -15.65
C PRO A 57 15.20 -13.47 -15.58
N LEU A 58 14.01 -12.94 -15.28
CA LEU A 58 12.77 -13.71 -15.17
C LEU A 58 12.17 -13.86 -16.57
N LYS A 59 11.94 -15.11 -17.00
CA LYS A 59 11.23 -15.43 -18.25
C LYS A 59 9.84 -15.96 -17.94
N ILE A 60 8.84 -15.38 -18.59
CA ILE A 60 7.43 -15.62 -18.34
C ILE A 60 6.66 -15.63 -19.67
N VAL A 61 5.62 -16.46 -19.74
CA VAL A 61 4.62 -16.39 -20.81
C VAL A 61 3.44 -15.59 -20.26
N ASP A 62 3.08 -14.50 -20.93
CA ASP A 62 2.04 -13.58 -20.45
C ASP A 62 0.61 -14.06 -20.79
N PHE A 63 -0.42 -13.34 -20.31
CA PHE A 63 -1.82 -13.71 -20.55
C PHE A 63 -2.25 -13.58 -22.02
N ALA A 64 -1.42 -13.00 -22.90
CA ALA A 64 -1.58 -12.99 -24.35
C ALA A 64 -0.78 -14.09 -25.07
N GLY A 65 -0.12 -14.98 -24.32
CA GLY A 65 0.68 -16.10 -24.86
C GLY A 65 2.07 -15.70 -25.36
N ARG A 66 2.60 -14.55 -24.93
CA ARG A 66 3.86 -13.98 -25.43
C ARG A 66 4.98 -14.24 -24.44
N GLU A 67 6.17 -14.61 -24.91
CA GLU A 67 7.36 -14.66 -24.07
C GLU A 67 7.84 -13.24 -23.74
N VAL A 68 7.90 -12.91 -22.44
CA VAL A 68 8.44 -11.65 -21.91
C VAL A 68 9.64 -11.99 -21.02
N THR A 69 10.73 -11.24 -21.17
CA THR A 69 11.90 -11.33 -20.28
C THR A 69 12.02 -10.04 -19.47
N ILE A 70 12.17 -10.17 -18.15
CA ILE A 70 12.36 -9.06 -17.22
C ILE A 70 13.75 -9.22 -16.62
N GLU A 71 14.67 -8.33 -16.99
CA GLU A 71 16.12 -8.47 -16.71
C GLU A 71 16.51 -8.29 -15.23
N LYS A 72 15.65 -7.63 -14.44
CA LYS A 72 15.88 -7.28 -13.03
C LYS A 72 14.54 -6.95 -12.36
N GLU A 73 14.52 -6.91 -11.03
CA GLU A 73 13.37 -6.43 -10.26
C GLU A 73 12.94 -5.02 -10.70
N PRO A 74 11.70 -4.82 -11.20
CA PRO A 74 11.19 -3.52 -11.65
C PRO A 74 11.13 -2.52 -10.51
N GLN A 75 11.51 -1.27 -10.80
CA GLN A 75 11.53 -0.15 -9.86
C GLN A 75 10.73 1.06 -10.37
N ARG A 76 10.28 1.04 -11.62
CA ARG A 76 9.50 2.09 -12.28
C ARG A 76 8.44 1.44 -13.16
N ILE A 77 7.33 1.05 -12.54
CA ILE A 77 6.20 0.39 -13.19
C ILE A 77 5.21 1.43 -13.73
N VAL A 78 4.76 1.25 -14.97
CA VAL A 78 3.56 1.91 -15.49
C VAL A 78 2.43 0.90 -15.57
N SER A 79 1.33 1.19 -14.88
CA SER A 79 0.08 0.43 -14.95
C SER A 79 -0.86 1.07 -15.96
N LEU A 80 -1.44 0.25 -16.85
CA LEU A 80 -2.38 0.67 -17.88
C LEU A 80 -3.83 0.20 -17.61
N ALA A 81 -4.16 -0.23 -16.39
CA ALA A 81 -5.56 -0.43 -15.99
C ALA A 81 -5.75 -0.41 -14.45
N PRO A 82 -6.92 0.02 -13.94
CA PRO A 82 -7.23 0.01 -12.51
C PRO A 82 -7.02 -1.36 -11.85
N SER A 83 -7.48 -2.46 -12.46
CA SER A 83 -7.33 -3.83 -11.91
C SER A 83 -5.87 -4.25 -11.68
N ILE A 84 -4.95 -3.76 -12.51
CA ILE A 84 -3.51 -4.00 -12.38
C ILE A 84 -2.96 -3.18 -11.20
N THR A 85 -3.34 -1.90 -11.11
CA THR A 85 -2.94 -1.01 -10.00
C THR A 85 -3.48 -1.46 -8.65
N GLU A 86 -4.73 -1.93 -8.61
CA GLU A 86 -5.35 -2.54 -7.44
C GLU A 86 -4.60 -3.79 -7.00
N THR A 87 -4.21 -4.67 -7.94
CA THR A 87 -3.40 -5.85 -7.63
C THR A 87 -2.02 -5.47 -7.08
N LEU A 88 -1.35 -4.49 -7.71
CA LEU A 88 -0.07 -3.94 -7.23
C LEU A 88 -0.19 -3.26 -5.85
N TYR A 89 -1.36 -2.75 -5.49
CA TYR A 89 -1.66 -2.30 -4.12
C TYR A 89 -1.79 -3.46 -3.13
N PHE A 90 -2.60 -4.48 -3.44
CA PHE A 90 -2.82 -5.61 -2.54
C PHE A 90 -1.55 -6.44 -2.28
N ILE A 91 -0.59 -6.49 -3.22
CA ILE A 91 0.72 -7.12 -3.03
C ILE A 91 1.82 -6.18 -2.49
N GLU A 92 1.44 -4.98 -2.01
CA GLU A 92 2.37 -3.99 -1.45
C GLU A 92 3.48 -3.51 -2.42
N ALA A 93 3.20 -3.45 -3.73
CA ALA A 93 4.12 -3.01 -4.80
C ALA A 93 3.78 -1.62 -5.40
N LEU A 94 2.80 -0.92 -4.85
CA LEU A 94 2.30 0.37 -5.37
C LEU A 94 3.32 1.53 -5.25
N ASP A 95 4.36 1.36 -4.43
CA ASP A 95 5.52 2.26 -4.31
C ASP A 95 6.35 2.31 -5.59
N LYS A 96 6.42 1.19 -6.33
CA LYS A 96 7.11 1.07 -7.62
C LYS A 96 6.34 1.69 -8.79
N VAL A 97 5.06 2.00 -8.62
CA VAL A 97 4.17 2.48 -9.70
C VAL A 97 4.29 3.99 -9.87
N VAL A 98 4.83 4.41 -11.02
CA VAL A 98 5.10 5.82 -11.36
C VAL A 98 4.06 6.43 -12.32
N GLY A 99 3.31 5.57 -13.02
CA GLY A 99 2.25 5.98 -13.94
C GLY A 99 1.04 5.04 -13.89
N ILE A 100 -0.16 5.62 -14.02
CA ILE A 100 -1.47 4.97 -13.91
C ILE A 100 -2.46 5.59 -14.91
N THR A 101 -3.63 5.00 -15.12
CA THR A 101 -4.68 5.61 -15.96
C THR A 101 -5.47 6.68 -15.20
N LYS A 102 -6.24 7.46 -15.93
CA LYS A 102 -7.22 8.42 -15.39
C LYS A 102 -8.33 7.76 -14.56
N TRP A 103 -8.60 6.47 -14.77
CA TRP A 103 -9.70 5.73 -14.14
C TRP A 103 -9.31 5.10 -12.80
N ASP A 104 -8.02 5.05 -12.48
CA ASP A 104 -7.50 4.54 -11.21
C ASP A 104 -8.00 5.38 -10.03
N ASN A 105 -8.82 4.78 -9.18
CA ASN A 105 -9.45 5.44 -8.03
C ASN A 105 -9.33 4.65 -6.70
N TYR A 106 -8.73 3.46 -6.75
CA TYR A 106 -8.41 2.63 -5.57
C TYR A 106 -6.90 2.32 -5.53
N PRO A 107 -6.25 2.34 -4.34
CA PRO A 107 -6.77 2.84 -3.06
C PRO A 107 -7.16 4.32 -3.12
N ASN A 108 -7.82 4.83 -2.07
CA ASN A 108 -8.00 6.27 -1.90
C ASN A 108 -6.64 6.97 -2.09
N ASN A 109 -6.65 8.08 -2.82
CA ASN A 109 -5.45 8.86 -3.17
C ASN A 109 -4.42 8.13 -4.06
N VAL A 110 -4.77 7.05 -4.78
CA VAL A 110 -3.86 6.36 -5.74
C VAL A 110 -3.22 7.31 -6.77
N GLN A 111 -3.92 8.37 -7.17
CA GLN A 111 -3.42 9.39 -8.10
C GLN A 111 -2.40 10.36 -7.49
N GLU A 112 -2.28 10.43 -6.16
CA GLU A 112 -1.28 11.28 -5.51
C GLU A 112 0.13 10.71 -5.70
N GLY A 113 1.04 11.55 -6.22
CA GLY A 113 2.41 11.17 -6.53
C GLY A 113 2.61 10.36 -7.83
N ARG A 114 1.53 9.99 -8.54
CA ARG A 114 1.59 9.20 -9.79
C ARG A 114 1.16 10.03 -10.99
N THR A 115 1.77 9.75 -12.15
CA THR A 115 1.45 10.46 -13.39
C THR A 115 0.28 9.78 -14.09
N ILE A 116 -0.71 10.55 -14.53
CA ILE A 116 -1.79 10.04 -15.40
C ILE A 116 -1.22 9.84 -16.80
N VAL A 117 -1.09 8.57 -17.23
CA VAL A 117 -0.46 8.21 -18.52
C VAL A 117 -1.44 8.01 -19.68
N GLY A 118 -2.74 8.19 -19.45
CA GLY A 118 -3.78 7.94 -20.44
C GLY A 118 -5.14 7.65 -19.79
N ASP A 119 -6.09 7.14 -20.57
CA ASP A 119 -7.39 6.67 -20.07
C ASP A 119 -7.68 5.22 -20.47
N MET A 120 -8.30 4.96 -21.62
CA MET A 120 -8.25 3.67 -22.32
C MET A 120 -7.20 3.69 -23.45
N GLU A 121 -6.73 4.87 -23.84
CA GLU A 121 -5.62 5.01 -24.80
C GLU A 121 -4.37 5.54 -24.05
N PRO A 122 -3.23 4.83 -24.11
CA PRO A 122 -1.99 5.24 -23.46
C PRO A 122 -1.31 6.37 -24.24
N ASN A 123 -0.92 7.43 -23.54
CA ASN A 123 -0.09 8.50 -24.08
C ASN A 123 1.39 8.07 -24.07
N ILE A 124 1.87 7.65 -25.24
CA ILE A 124 3.20 7.05 -25.43
C ILE A 124 4.32 8.02 -25.02
N GLU A 125 4.17 9.31 -25.30
CA GLU A 125 5.14 10.36 -24.96
C GLU A 125 5.27 10.57 -23.45
N ILE A 126 4.15 10.59 -22.71
CA ILE A 126 4.15 10.65 -21.24
C ILE A 126 4.79 9.38 -20.67
N ILE A 127 4.42 8.19 -21.15
CA ILE A 127 5.02 6.91 -20.69
C ILE A 127 6.53 6.92 -20.91
N ALA A 128 7.00 7.35 -22.10
CA ALA A 128 8.42 7.47 -22.40
C ALA A 128 9.14 8.47 -21.46
N SER A 129 8.49 9.60 -21.14
CA SER A 129 9.05 10.60 -20.23
C SER A 129 9.30 10.07 -18.81
N LEU A 130 8.47 9.11 -18.35
CA LEU A 130 8.60 8.49 -17.03
C LEU A 130 9.76 7.49 -16.94
N LYS A 131 10.32 7.04 -18.07
CA LYS A 131 11.38 6.02 -18.12
C LYS A 131 11.06 4.80 -17.24
N PRO A 132 9.96 4.08 -17.52
CA PRO A 132 9.66 2.83 -16.83
C PRO A 132 10.73 1.77 -17.10
N ASP A 133 10.82 0.78 -16.22
CA ASP A 133 11.52 -0.49 -16.49
C ASP A 133 10.57 -1.70 -16.59
N LEU A 134 9.27 -1.48 -16.39
CA LEU A 134 8.18 -2.39 -16.76
C LEU A 134 6.91 -1.60 -17.10
N ILE A 135 6.20 -2.01 -18.15
CA ILE A 135 4.85 -1.56 -18.48
C ILE A 135 3.90 -2.77 -18.35
N ILE A 136 2.75 -2.61 -17.72
CA ILE A 136 1.78 -3.69 -17.51
C ILE A 136 0.41 -3.26 -18.02
N GLY A 137 -0.26 -4.10 -18.82
CA GLY A 137 -1.53 -3.76 -19.45
C GLY A 137 -2.46 -4.93 -19.74
N LEU A 138 -3.69 -4.59 -20.11
CA LEU A 138 -4.72 -5.52 -20.60
C LEU A 138 -4.57 -5.80 -22.11
N LYS A 139 -5.13 -6.88 -22.64
CA LYS A 139 -4.97 -7.35 -24.04
C LYS A 139 -5.31 -6.30 -25.09
N TYR A 140 -6.23 -5.38 -24.82
CA TYR A 140 -6.55 -4.30 -25.77
C TYR A 140 -5.38 -3.32 -26.01
N HIS A 141 -4.36 -3.30 -25.14
CA HIS A 141 -3.13 -2.53 -25.34
C HIS A 141 -2.20 -3.11 -26.40
N LEU A 142 -2.44 -4.34 -26.88
CA LEU A 142 -1.65 -4.96 -27.95
C LEU A 142 -1.66 -4.11 -29.24
N LYS A 143 -2.67 -3.26 -29.46
CA LYS A 143 -2.69 -2.28 -30.58
C LYS A 143 -1.61 -1.19 -30.49
N TYR A 144 -0.91 -1.07 -29.36
CA TYR A 144 0.21 -0.14 -29.13
C TYR A 144 1.55 -0.85 -28.86
N ILE A 145 1.61 -2.18 -29.00
CA ILE A 145 2.72 -2.96 -28.44
C ILE A 145 4.09 -2.54 -29.01
N ASP A 146 4.16 -2.35 -30.33
CA ASP A 146 5.34 -1.83 -31.05
C ASP A 146 5.84 -0.47 -30.55
N GLN A 147 5.00 0.31 -29.86
CA GLN A 147 5.35 1.63 -29.32
C GLN A 147 5.76 1.54 -27.85
N LEU A 148 5.08 0.70 -27.06
CA LEU A 148 5.36 0.48 -25.65
C LEU A 148 6.67 -0.33 -25.46
N GLU A 149 6.92 -1.36 -26.28
CA GLU A 149 8.14 -2.19 -26.20
C GLU A 149 9.42 -1.47 -26.67
N LYS A 150 9.29 -0.30 -27.30
CA LYS A 150 10.42 0.61 -27.55
C LYS A 150 10.84 1.41 -26.30
N ILE A 151 10.05 1.36 -25.23
CA ILE A 151 10.28 2.09 -23.98
C ILE A 151 10.78 1.14 -22.89
N ALA A 152 10.05 0.03 -22.66
CA ALA A 152 10.34 -0.96 -21.63
C ALA A 152 9.67 -2.31 -21.99
N PRO A 153 10.05 -3.44 -21.36
CA PRO A 153 9.28 -4.68 -21.47
C PRO A 153 7.81 -4.46 -21.12
N VAL A 154 6.91 -5.09 -21.90
CA VAL A 154 5.46 -4.99 -21.69
C VAL A 154 4.92 -6.36 -21.28
N LEU A 155 4.20 -6.40 -20.16
CA LEU A 155 3.55 -7.60 -19.64
C LEU A 155 2.02 -7.48 -19.79
N ILE A 156 1.39 -8.46 -20.46
CA ILE A 156 -0.08 -8.53 -20.51
C ILE A 156 -0.62 -9.40 -19.37
N VAL A 157 -1.52 -8.82 -18.57
CA VAL A 157 -2.20 -9.49 -17.45
C VAL A 157 -3.70 -9.36 -17.66
N GLU A 158 -4.36 -10.43 -18.11
CA GLU A 158 -5.79 -10.41 -18.43
C GLU A 158 -6.46 -11.74 -18.01
N PRO A 159 -6.73 -11.90 -16.71
CA PRO A 159 -7.42 -13.07 -16.18
C PRO A 159 -8.91 -13.05 -16.53
N GLN A 160 -9.48 -14.21 -16.85
CA GLN A 160 -10.89 -14.39 -17.25
C GLN A 160 -11.69 -15.29 -16.29
N SER A 161 -11.06 -15.77 -15.21
CA SER A 161 -11.70 -16.58 -14.16
C SER A 161 -11.08 -16.29 -12.79
N VAL A 162 -11.75 -16.72 -11.71
CA VAL A 162 -11.22 -16.57 -10.33
C VAL A 162 -9.86 -17.25 -10.17
N LYS A 163 -9.67 -18.41 -10.80
CA LYS A 163 -8.38 -19.13 -10.81
C LYS A 163 -7.29 -18.30 -11.49
N GLU A 164 -7.61 -17.71 -12.63
CA GLU A 164 -6.68 -16.82 -13.36
C GLU A 164 -6.38 -15.52 -12.58
N ILE A 165 -7.32 -15.01 -11.76
CA ILE A 165 -7.03 -13.87 -10.87
C ILE A 165 -5.94 -14.23 -9.86
N TYR A 166 -5.95 -15.45 -9.33
CA TYR A 166 -4.89 -15.91 -8.43
C TYR A 166 -3.56 -16.04 -9.18
N GLU A 167 -3.57 -16.60 -10.40
CA GLU A 167 -2.39 -16.69 -11.27
C GLU A 167 -1.85 -15.30 -11.67
N ALA A 168 -2.71 -14.29 -11.83
CA ALA A 168 -2.32 -12.90 -12.09
C ALA A 168 -1.68 -12.24 -10.85
N VAL A 169 -2.21 -12.50 -9.65
CA VAL A 169 -1.64 -12.01 -8.38
C VAL A 169 -0.29 -12.69 -8.09
N GLU A 170 -0.18 -14.00 -8.29
CA GLU A 170 1.07 -14.76 -8.18
C GLU A 170 2.11 -14.28 -9.21
N LEU A 171 1.72 -14.09 -10.47
CA LEU A 171 2.58 -13.55 -11.52
C LEU A 171 3.14 -12.18 -11.11
N LEU A 172 2.28 -11.26 -10.66
CA LEU A 172 2.71 -9.93 -10.23
C LEU A 172 3.53 -9.95 -8.93
N GLY A 173 3.28 -10.91 -8.04
CA GLY A 173 4.14 -11.22 -6.88
C GLY A 173 5.57 -11.55 -7.30
N ASN A 174 5.74 -12.59 -8.12
CA ASN A 174 7.05 -12.99 -8.65
C ASN A 174 7.73 -11.85 -9.43
N VAL A 175 7.00 -11.19 -10.32
CA VAL A 175 7.50 -10.07 -11.15
C VAL A 175 7.95 -8.87 -10.32
N THR A 176 7.45 -8.68 -9.10
CA THR A 176 7.78 -7.52 -8.24
C THR A 176 8.57 -7.87 -6.98
N ASN A 177 8.96 -9.14 -6.79
CA ASN A 177 9.64 -9.65 -5.58
C ASN A 177 8.77 -9.43 -4.31
N LYS A 178 7.52 -9.90 -4.42
CA LYS A 178 6.39 -9.76 -3.47
C LYS A 178 5.59 -11.06 -3.34
N GLU A 179 6.28 -12.20 -3.41
CA GLU A 179 5.71 -13.54 -3.41
C GLU A 179 4.89 -13.82 -2.14
N ASP A 180 5.41 -13.48 -0.96
CA ASP A 180 4.72 -13.66 0.32
C ASP A 180 3.44 -12.80 0.40
N GLN A 181 3.48 -11.55 -0.09
CA GLN A 181 2.30 -10.68 -0.16
C GLN A 181 1.26 -11.20 -1.16
N ALA A 182 1.70 -11.73 -2.31
CA ALA A 182 0.81 -12.33 -3.29
C ALA A 182 0.09 -13.57 -2.74
N GLN A 183 0.82 -14.47 -2.08
CA GLN A 183 0.23 -15.65 -1.43
C GLN A 183 -0.75 -15.25 -0.31
N LYS A 184 -0.40 -14.24 0.50
CA LYS A 184 -1.32 -13.65 1.50
C LYS A 184 -2.60 -13.11 0.86
N ALA A 185 -2.50 -12.32 -0.20
CA ALA A 185 -3.66 -11.77 -0.92
C ALA A 185 -4.55 -12.88 -1.54
N ILE A 186 -3.93 -13.95 -2.05
CA ILE A 186 -4.66 -15.13 -2.56
C ILE A 186 -5.43 -15.82 -1.42
N MET A 187 -4.79 -16.09 -0.28
CA MET A 187 -5.48 -16.69 0.88
C MET A 187 -6.65 -15.82 1.37
N GLU A 188 -6.48 -14.49 1.47
CA GLU A 188 -7.56 -13.58 1.86
C GLU A 188 -8.74 -13.61 0.86
N MET A 189 -8.48 -13.76 -0.45
CA MET A 189 -9.52 -13.96 -1.47
C MET A 189 -10.22 -15.32 -1.35
N GLU A 190 -9.46 -16.40 -1.14
CA GLU A 190 -10.02 -17.76 -0.97
C GLU A 190 -10.92 -17.85 0.26
N GLU A 191 -10.46 -17.37 1.43
CA GLU A 191 -11.29 -17.27 2.64
C GLU A 191 -12.57 -16.47 2.38
N LYS A 192 -12.47 -15.35 1.66
CA LYS A 192 -13.63 -14.50 1.34
C LYS A 192 -14.65 -15.24 0.47
N ILE A 193 -14.18 -15.92 -0.58
CA ILE A 193 -15.04 -16.67 -1.51
C ILE A 193 -15.68 -17.86 -0.80
N ASN A 194 -14.92 -18.64 -0.02
CA ASN A 194 -15.44 -19.74 0.79
C ASN A 194 -16.53 -19.24 1.78
N SER A 195 -16.26 -18.13 2.47
CA SER A 195 -17.22 -17.49 3.40
C SER A 195 -18.48 -16.97 2.71
N ILE A 196 -18.44 -16.67 1.41
CA ILE A 196 -19.62 -16.30 0.60
C ILE A 196 -20.36 -17.56 0.13
N GLN A 197 -19.65 -18.58 -0.36
CA GLN A 197 -20.26 -19.84 -0.81
C GLN A 197 -21.09 -20.51 0.29
N GLU A 198 -20.58 -20.63 1.52
CA GLU A 198 -21.36 -21.20 2.64
C GLU A 198 -22.63 -20.38 2.98
N LYS A 199 -22.60 -19.06 2.79
CA LYS A 199 -23.77 -18.19 3.00
C LYS A 199 -24.80 -18.25 1.86
N VAL A 200 -24.40 -18.77 0.69
CA VAL A 200 -25.27 -18.94 -0.48
C VAL A 200 -25.82 -20.37 -0.59
N LYS A 201 -25.05 -21.40 -0.17
CA LYS A 201 -25.51 -22.81 -0.10
C LYS A 201 -26.77 -23.03 0.76
N ASN A 202 -27.07 -22.09 1.65
CA ASN A 202 -28.18 -22.14 2.61
C ASN A 202 -29.34 -21.19 2.23
N LYS A 203 -29.57 -20.98 0.92
CA LYS A 203 -30.67 -20.17 0.34
C LYS A 203 -31.25 -20.83 -0.89
#